data_AF-A0A317L304-F1
#
_entry.id   AF-A0A317L304-F1
#
_cell.length_a   1.000
_cell.length_b   1.000
_cell.length_c   1.000
_cell.angle_alpha   90.00
_cell.angle_beta   90.00
_cell.angle_gamma   90.00
#
_symmetry.space_group_name_H-M   'P 1'
#
loop_
_entity.id
_entity.type
_entity.pdbx_description
1 polymer ?
#
loop_
_entity_poly.entity_id
_entity_poly.type
_entity_poly.pdbx_seq_one_letter_code
_entity_poly.pdbx_strand_id
1 'polypeptide(L)' 'MAKQKFQQQYDVSGSWIYMKPEQYQIHGLTYDVYHGGITKHVDGQHISLEFFVDAKTGSVIQTKTE' A
#
# COMPACT_ATOMS: atom_id res chain seq x y z
N MET A 1 20.07 6.89 -21.28
CA MET A 1 18.78 7.59 -21.09
C MET A 1 17.63 6.61 -20.81
N ALA A 2 17.74 5.83 -19.74
CA ALA A 2 16.64 4.95 -19.27
C ALA A 2 16.43 5.13 -17.76
N LYS A 3 17.52 5.17 -16.98
CA LYS A 3 17.54 5.41 -15.53
C LYS A 3 16.82 6.70 -15.08
N GLN A 4 16.96 7.79 -15.84
CA GLN A 4 16.28 9.06 -15.54
C GLN A 4 14.77 9.02 -15.78
N LYS A 5 14.26 8.20 -16.70
CA LYS A 5 12.82 8.08 -16.95
C LYS A 5 12.09 7.31 -15.85
N PHE A 6 12.77 6.37 -15.18
CA PHE A 6 12.17 5.60 -14.07
C PHE A 6 12.16 6.37 -12.73
N GLN A 7 13.06 7.34 -12.54
CA GLN A 7 13.08 8.15 -11.32
C GLN A 7 11.94 9.18 -11.24
N GLN A 8 11.30 9.51 -12.37
CA GLN A 8 10.22 10.52 -12.40
C GLN A 8 8.83 9.99 -12.09
N GLN A 9 8.60 8.68 -12.02
CA GLN A 9 7.21 8.18 -12.05
C GLN A 9 6.54 8.01 -10.68
N TYR A 10 7.26 7.94 -9.56
CA TYR A 10 6.62 7.75 -8.25
C TYR A 10 7.41 8.42 -7.14
N ASP A 11 7.23 9.73 -6.96
CA ASP A 11 7.72 10.42 -5.77
C ASP A 11 6.81 10.00 -4.58
N VAL A 12 7.24 8.98 -3.84
CA VAL A 12 6.52 8.55 -2.64
C VAL A 12 6.75 9.62 -1.57
N SER A 13 5.72 10.39 -1.27
CA SER A 13 5.79 11.48 -0.29
C SER A 13 5.65 10.98 1.15
N GLY A 14 5.17 9.76 1.37
CA GLY A 14 5.07 9.17 2.70
C GLY A 14 4.55 7.74 2.71
N SER A 15 4.82 7.03 3.80
CA SER A 15 4.30 5.68 4.05
C SER A 15 4.07 5.47 5.54
N TRP A 16 3.03 4.71 5.89
CA TRP A 16 2.77 4.29 7.25
C TRP A 16 2.29 2.84 7.30
N ILE A 17 2.51 2.19 8.44
CA ILE A 17 1.99 0.84 8.70
C ILE A 17 1.41 0.81 10.11
N TYR A 18 0.18 0.33 10.21
CA TYR A 18 -0.45 0.01 11.49
C TYR A 18 -0.01 -1.39 11.89
N MET A 19 0.93 -1.47 12.84
CA MET A 19 1.60 -2.72 13.25
C MET A 19 0.75 -3.59 14.19
N LYS A 20 -0.55 -3.33 14.30
CA LYS A 20 -1.48 -4.17 15.05
C LYS A 20 -2.29 -4.99 14.05
N PRO A 21 -2.19 -6.33 14.06
CA PRO A 21 -2.98 -7.17 13.18
C PRO A 21 -4.46 -6.97 13.45
N GLU A 22 -5.25 -6.84 12.39
CA GLU A 22 -6.70 -6.77 12.44
C GLU A 22 -7.31 -7.92 11.63
N GLN A 23 -8.48 -8.41 12.05
CA GLN A 23 -9.18 -9.42 11.27
C GLN A 23 -9.87 -8.75 10.09
N TYR A 24 -9.56 -9.20 8.88
CA TYR A 24 -10.12 -8.68 7.65
C TYR A 24 -10.69 -9.82 6.81
N GLN A 25 -11.93 -9.65 6.35
CA GLN A 25 -12.64 -10.67 5.61
C GLN A 25 -12.60 -10.35 4.12
N ILE A 26 -11.94 -11.21 3.34
CA ILE A 26 -11.81 -11.09 1.89
C ILE A 26 -12.34 -12.38 1.28
N HIS A 27 -13.30 -12.27 0.35
CA HIS A 27 -13.88 -13.40 -0.38
C HIS A 27 -14.37 -14.55 0.52
N GLY A 28 -14.86 -14.23 1.73
CA GLY A 28 -15.35 -15.20 2.70
C GLY A 28 -14.27 -15.85 3.58
N LEU A 29 -12.99 -15.54 3.37
CA LEU A 29 -11.87 -15.97 4.21
C LEU A 29 -11.46 -14.87 5.19
N THR A 30 -11.14 -15.25 6.42
CA THR A 30 -10.66 -14.34 7.47
C THR A 30 -9.15 -14.36 7.50
N TYR A 31 -8.53 -13.20 7.36
CA TYR A 31 -7.09 -13.00 7.45
C TYR A 31 -6.75 -12.10 8.63
N ASP A 32 -5.64 -12.39 9.31
CA ASP A 32 -5.01 -11.43 10.20
C ASP A 32 -4.13 -10.55 9.32
N VAL A 33 -4.43 -9.25 9.23
CA VAL A 33 -3.74 -8.35 8.31
C VAL A 33 -3.08 -7.17 8.99
N TYR A 34 -1.95 -6.74 8.46
CA TYR A 34 -1.40 -5.41 8.69
C TYR A 34 -1.97 -4.45 7.65
N HIS A 35 -2.46 -3.30 8.12
CA HIS A 35 -2.97 -2.24 7.27
C HIS A 35 -1.92 -1.14 7.16
N GLY A 36 -1.65 -0.67 5.94
CA GLY A 36 -0.74 0.44 5.71
C GLY A 36 -1.16 1.26 4.51
N GLY A 37 -0.46 2.39 4.34
CA GLY A 37 -0.72 3.32 3.25
C GLY A 37 0.56 3.87 2.66
N ILE A 38 0.52 4.17 1.37
CA ILE A 38 1.57 4.90 0.65
C ILE A 38 0.91 6.13 0.01
N THR A 39 1.43 7.30 0.33
CA THR A 39 1.07 8.53 -0.36
C THR A 39 2.10 8.81 -1.43
N LYS A 40 1.63 9.02 -2.65
CA LYS A 40 2.44 9.39 -3.80
C LYS A 40 2.12 10.83 -4.17
N HIS A 41 3.12 11.57 -4.59
CA HIS A 41 2.94 12.88 -5.18
C HIS A 41 3.19 12.76 -6.69
N VAL A 42 2.14 12.92 -7.48
CA VAL A 42 2.20 12.83 -8.94
C VAL A 42 1.57 14.09 -9.51
N ASP A 43 2.32 14.84 -10.32
CA ASP A 43 1.84 16.05 -11.01
C ASP A 43 1.14 17.10 -10.11
N GLY A 44 1.63 17.28 -8.88
CA GLY A 44 1.04 18.22 -7.92
C GLY A 44 -0.15 17.66 -7.12
N GLN A 45 -0.51 16.40 -7.33
CA GLN A 45 -1.62 15.72 -6.65
C GLN A 45 -1.11 14.63 -5.71
N HIS A 46 -1.73 14.56 -4.53
CA HIS A 46 -1.50 13.49 -3.58
C HIS A 46 -2.44 12.32 -3.89
N ILE A 47 -1.86 11.16 -4.21
CA ILE A 47 -2.57 9.91 -4.43
C ILE A 47 -2.30 9.01 -3.23
N SER A 48 -3.33 8.63 -2.50
CA SER A 48 -3.23 7.69 -1.38
C SER A 48 -3.58 6.29 -1.85
N LEU A 49 -2.71 5.33 -1.54
CA LEU A 49 -2.96 3.91 -1.76
C LEU A 49 -2.87 3.19 -0.43
N GLU A 50 -3.97 2.56 -0.03
CA GLU A 50 -4.02 1.67 1.12
C GLU A 50 -3.74 0.23 0.69
N PHE A 51 -3.09 -0.53 1.57
CA PHE A 51 -2.78 -1.93 1.34
C PHE A 51 -2.97 -2.77 2.60
N PHE A 52 -3.44 -3.99 2.40
CA PHE A 52 -3.65 -5.00 3.45
C PHE A 52 -2.72 -6.17 3.19
N VAL A 53 -1.87 -6.49 4.16
CA VAL A 53 -0.86 -7.55 4.08
C VAL A 53 -1.19 -8.66 5.05
N ASP A 54 -1.14 -9.92 4.62
CA ASP A 54 -1.28 -11.07 5.50
C ASP A 54 -0.16 -11.08 6.56
N ALA A 55 -0.55 -11.06 7.84
CA ALA A 55 0.39 -10.98 8.96
C ALA A 55 1.26 -12.25 9.11
N LYS A 56 0.87 -13.37 8.50
CA LYS A 56 1.57 -14.66 8.61
C LYS A 56 2.63 -14.83 7.53
N THR A 57 2.32 -14.42 6.30
CA THR A 57 3.14 -14.64 5.10
C THR A 57 3.80 -13.39 4.56
N GLY A 58 3.32 -12.20 4.94
CA GLY A 58 3.77 -10.94 4.35
C GLY A 58 3.25 -10.68 2.93
N SER A 59 2.30 -11.48 2.47
CA SER A 59 1.71 -11.34 1.12
C SER A 59 0.69 -10.20 1.10
N VAL A 60 0.74 -9.35 0.07
CA VAL A 60 -0.29 -8.32 -0.16
C VAL A 60 -1.58 -9.02 -0.58
N ILE A 61 -2.63 -8.87 0.22
CA ILE A 61 -3.93 -9.50 -0.06
C ILE A 61 -4.83 -8.55 -0.84
N GLN A 62 -4.77 -7.26 -0.52
CA GLN A 62 -5.61 -6.27 -1.17
C GLN A 62 -4.93 -4.90 -1.20
N THR A 63 -5.16 -4.15 -2.26
CA THR A 63 -4.84 -2.73 -2.35
C THR A 63 -6.10 -1.94 -2.67
N LYS A 64 -6.21 -0.73 -2.14
CA LYS A 64 -7.28 0.22 -2.44
C LYS A 64 -6.64 1.55 -2.82
N THR A 65 -7.15 2.17 -3.87
CA THR A 65 -6.78 3.53 -4.25
C THR A 65 -8.00 4.40 -3.96
N GLU A 66 -7.81 5.50 -3.23
CA GLU A 66 -8.85 6.52 -3.07
C GLU A 66 -8.93 7.45 -4.28
#